data_AF-A0A918C9M5-F1
#
_entry.id   AF-A0A918C9M5-F1
#
_cell.length_a   1.000
_cell.length_b   1.000
_cell.length_c   1.000
_cell.angle_alpha   90.00
_cell.angle_beta   90.00
_cell.angle_gamma   90.00
#
_symmetry.space_group_name_H-M   'P 1'
#
loop_
_entity.id
_entity.type
_entity.pdbx_description
1 polymer ?
#
loop_
_entity_poly.entity_id
_entity_poly.type
_entity_poly.pdbx_seq_one_letter_code
_entity_poly.pdbx_strand_id
1 'polypeptide(L)'
;MNEPIAEPAAITRAELTSQPEMWARAIELDPQHRALLPGPDEKVLVVGCGTSYYVGDAYAYLRNDAGLPRTRAAIPSELPWIEDDEHLVVISRSGTTADVVEFVERYRDTHTITAILGDTDTPLGRLCADRTVHLGFADEQSIVQTRFATTGLTALRASIGLADEQLVADGRAALAAELPMAPADIEHIVFLGHRWSVGIAQEAALKVRESAGFWTEAYSMWEYQHGPISCAGPNTLVWFLGEAPEVIVDDVRATGATSYVNGLDPQGNLPLVHRLAVELATLRGRNPDTPPFLNRSVLVTD
;
A
#
# COMPACT_ATOMS: atom_id res chain seq x y z
N MET A 1 5.51 29.37 -22.19
CA MET A 1 6.71 29.32 -21.34
C MET A 1 6.85 27.88 -20.94
N ASN A 2 7.88 27.17 -21.42
CA ASN A 2 8.13 25.81 -20.96
C ASN A 2 8.59 25.93 -19.51
N GLU A 3 7.75 25.55 -18.56
CA GLU A 3 8.21 25.28 -17.21
C GLU A 3 9.40 24.31 -17.30
N PRO A 4 10.47 24.52 -16.53
CA PRO A 4 11.56 23.56 -16.49
C PRO A 4 10.98 22.20 -16.16
N ILE A 5 11.24 21.21 -17.01
CA ILE A 5 10.86 19.82 -16.74
C ILE A 5 11.53 19.48 -15.41
N ALA A 6 10.72 19.25 -14.37
CA ALA A 6 11.21 18.82 -13.07
C ALA A 6 12.14 17.61 -13.29
N GLU A 7 13.22 17.53 -12.52
CA GLU A 7 14.13 16.38 -12.54
C GLU A 7 13.30 15.09 -12.45
N PRO A 8 13.49 14.10 -13.34
CA PRO A 8 12.72 12.86 -13.30
C PRO A 8 12.76 12.24 -11.91
N ALA A 9 11.60 11.77 -11.43
CA ALA A 9 11.39 11.24 -10.08
C ALA A 9 11.41 12.27 -8.93
N ALA A 10 11.56 13.57 -9.19
CA ALA A 10 11.60 14.57 -8.11
C ALA A 10 10.31 14.59 -7.28
N ILE A 11 9.16 14.46 -7.92
CA ILE A 11 7.86 14.47 -7.23
C ILE A 11 7.73 13.19 -6.39
N THR A 12 7.96 12.03 -7.01
CA THR A 12 7.89 10.73 -6.34
C THR A 12 8.89 10.64 -5.17
N ARG A 13 10.11 11.18 -5.31
CA ARG A 13 11.08 11.25 -4.20
C ARG A 13 10.60 12.12 -3.06
N ALA A 14 10.02 13.28 -3.36
CA ALA A 14 9.48 14.16 -2.32
C ALA A 14 8.31 13.48 -1.58
N GLU A 15 7.41 12.83 -2.32
CA GLU A 15 6.23 12.14 -1.77
C GLU A 15 6.63 10.93 -0.93
N LEU A 16 7.51 10.05 -1.43
CA LEU A 16 7.96 8.87 -0.68
C LEU A 16 8.72 9.25 0.59
N THR A 17 9.49 10.34 0.56
CA THR A 17 10.29 10.80 1.72
C THR A 17 9.38 11.40 2.80
N SER A 18 8.20 11.90 2.42
CA SER A 18 7.24 12.48 3.36
C SER A 18 6.39 11.47 4.12
N GLN A 19 6.49 10.17 3.80
CA GLN A 19 5.65 9.11 4.37
C GLN A 19 5.61 9.12 5.91
N PRO A 20 6.74 9.13 6.65
CA PRO A 20 6.70 9.08 8.11
C PRO A 20 5.95 10.28 8.72
N GLU A 21 6.13 11.48 8.17
CA GLU A 21 5.41 12.68 8.60
C GLU A 21 3.90 12.58 8.31
N MET A 22 3.50 11.98 7.18
CA MET A 22 2.09 11.75 6.89
C MET A 22 1.49 10.72 7.85
N TRP A 23 2.24 9.68 8.20
CA TRP A 23 1.81 8.67 9.16
C TRP A 23 1.63 9.26 10.57
N ALA A 24 2.55 10.11 11.03
CA ALA A 24 2.41 10.83 12.30
C ALA A 24 1.09 11.62 12.37
N ARG A 25 0.77 12.34 11.29
CA ARG A 25 -0.50 13.09 11.17
C ARG A 25 -1.73 12.18 11.15
N ALA A 26 -1.63 10.99 10.56
CA ALA A 26 -2.72 10.01 10.57
C ALA A 26 -2.94 9.36 11.93
N ILE A 27 -1.87 9.14 12.71
CA ILE A 27 -2.00 8.68 14.11
C ILE A 27 -2.75 9.72 14.93
N GLU A 28 -2.47 11.01 14.70
CA GLU A 28 -3.11 12.16 15.36
C GLU A 28 -4.42 12.61 14.70
N LEU A 29 -5.02 11.79 13.82
CA LEU A 29 -6.25 12.16 13.11
C LEU A 29 -7.32 12.67 14.09
N ASP A 30 -8.02 13.74 13.72
CA ASP A 30 -9.03 14.36 14.57
C ASP A 30 -10.09 13.34 15.02
N PRO A 31 -10.55 13.36 16.29
CA PRO A 31 -11.54 12.42 16.79
C PRO A 31 -12.83 12.31 15.96
N GLN A 32 -13.27 13.38 15.31
CA GLN A 32 -14.46 13.37 14.44
C GLN A 32 -14.22 12.49 13.21
N HIS A 33 -13.06 12.62 12.56
CA HIS A 33 -12.70 11.77 11.43
C HIS A 33 -12.43 10.33 11.87
N ARG A 34 -11.75 10.12 13.01
CA ARG A 34 -11.53 8.77 13.54
C ARG A 34 -12.85 8.06 13.88
N ALA A 35 -13.85 8.79 14.35
CA ALA A 35 -15.18 8.25 14.65
C ALA A 35 -15.98 7.81 13.40
N LEU A 36 -15.54 8.18 12.19
CA LEU A 36 -16.12 7.67 10.95
C LEU A 36 -15.59 6.27 10.60
N LEU A 37 -14.39 5.90 11.08
CA LEU A 37 -13.82 4.58 10.84
C LEU A 37 -14.58 3.49 11.62
N PRO A 38 -14.48 2.21 11.20
CA PRO A 38 -15.27 1.16 11.83
C PRO A 38 -15.00 1.00 13.33
N GLY A 39 -16.07 0.90 14.11
CA GLY A 39 -16.06 0.61 15.53
C GLY A 39 -15.71 -0.86 15.84
N PRO A 40 -15.54 -1.22 17.13
CA PRO A 40 -15.10 -2.55 17.53
C PRO A 40 -16.12 -3.66 17.30
N ASP A 41 -17.42 -3.34 17.15
CA ASP A 41 -18.51 -4.33 17.03
C ASP A 41 -19.01 -4.53 15.59
N GLU A 42 -18.40 -3.87 14.61
CA GLU A 42 -18.87 -3.89 13.23
C GLU A 42 -18.19 -4.98 12.39
N LYS A 43 -18.93 -5.65 11.50
CA LYS A 43 -18.32 -6.36 10.37
C LYS A 43 -17.89 -5.35 9.32
N VAL A 44 -16.80 -5.61 8.61
CA VAL A 44 -16.21 -4.61 7.71
C VAL A 44 -15.84 -5.23 6.37
N LEU A 45 -16.21 -4.55 5.29
CA LEU A 45 -15.72 -4.83 3.95
C LEU A 45 -14.91 -3.61 3.48
N VAL A 46 -13.62 -3.81 3.25
CA VAL A 46 -12.74 -2.78 2.68
C VAL A 46 -12.69 -2.95 1.17
N VAL A 47 -12.86 -1.87 0.42
CA VAL A 47 -12.80 -1.89 -1.04
C VAL A 47 -11.87 -0.82 -1.59
N GLY A 48 -11.17 -1.19 -2.66
CA GLY A 48 -10.24 -0.32 -3.38
C GLY A 48 -9.64 -1.07 -4.56
N CYS A 49 -8.78 -0.40 -5.33
CA CYS A 49 -8.08 -1.01 -6.46
C CYS A 49 -6.56 -0.85 -6.31
N GLY A 50 -5.80 -1.86 -6.72
CA GLY A 50 -4.34 -1.86 -6.64
C GLY A 50 -3.83 -1.62 -5.23
N THR A 51 -2.96 -0.63 -5.06
CA THR A 51 -2.42 -0.20 -3.76
C THR A 51 -3.48 -0.06 -2.66
N SER A 52 -4.64 0.53 -2.96
CA SER A 52 -5.75 0.68 -2.00
C SER A 52 -6.31 -0.67 -1.52
N TYR A 53 -6.39 -1.65 -2.42
CA TYR A 53 -6.84 -3.00 -2.07
C TYR A 53 -5.82 -3.71 -1.18
N TYR A 54 -4.53 -3.63 -1.51
CA TYR A 54 -3.48 -4.30 -0.76
C TYR A 54 -3.34 -3.79 0.68
N VAL A 55 -3.45 -2.47 0.90
CA VAL A 55 -3.50 -1.93 2.27
C VAL A 55 -4.81 -2.26 2.97
N GLY A 56 -5.92 -2.36 2.25
CA GLY A 56 -7.19 -2.82 2.80
C GLY A 56 -7.13 -4.27 3.28
N ASP A 57 -6.46 -5.14 2.53
CA ASP A 57 -6.25 -6.55 2.89
C ASP A 57 -5.36 -6.69 4.13
N ALA A 58 -4.29 -5.90 4.20
CA ALA A 58 -3.46 -5.79 5.40
C ALA A 58 -4.28 -5.37 6.63
N TYR A 59 -5.11 -4.33 6.52
CA TYR A 59 -5.98 -3.90 7.63
C TYR A 59 -7.01 -4.97 8.00
N ALA A 60 -7.61 -5.63 7.02
CA ALA A 60 -8.59 -6.68 7.26
C ALA A 60 -8.01 -7.81 8.11
N TYR A 61 -6.80 -8.23 7.76
CA TYR A 61 -6.08 -9.24 8.51
C TYR A 61 -5.76 -8.77 9.95
N LEU A 62 -5.23 -7.55 10.11
CA LEU A 62 -4.93 -6.98 11.43
C LEU A 62 -6.17 -6.89 12.34
N ARG A 63 -7.31 -6.48 11.78
CA ARG A 63 -8.56 -6.37 12.53
C ARG A 63 -9.07 -7.74 12.99
N ASN A 64 -8.98 -8.75 12.14
CA ASN A 64 -9.31 -10.13 12.51
C ASN A 64 -8.36 -10.69 13.58
N ASP A 65 -7.06 -10.40 13.48
CA ASP A 65 -6.05 -10.83 14.47
C ASP A 65 -6.25 -10.18 15.84
N ALA A 66 -6.79 -8.96 15.87
CA ALA A 66 -7.21 -8.28 17.08
C ALA A 66 -8.50 -8.87 17.71
N GLY A 67 -9.09 -9.90 17.10
CA GLY A 67 -10.32 -10.53 17.59
C GLY A 67 -11.59 -9.71 17.35
N LEU A 68 -11.52 -8.69 16.49
CA LEU A 68 -12.69 -7.90 16.10
C LEU A 68 -13.57 -8.66 15.09
N PRO A 69 -14.83 -8.27 14.89
CA PRO A 69 -15.73 -8.97 13.98
C PRO A 69 -15.18 -9.02 12.56
N ARG A 70 -15.69 -9.99 11.79
CA ARG A 70 -15.14 -10.35 10.48
C ARG A 70 -14.87 -9.13 9.61
N THR A 71 -13.62 -9.01 9.18
CA THR A 71 -13.17 -8.02 8.22
C THR A 71 -12.58 -8.70 6.99
N ARG A 72 -12.93 -8.21 5.81
CA ARG A 72 -12.36 -8.69 4.53
C ARG A 72 -12.07 -7.50 3.62
N ALA A 73 -11.16 -7.69 2.68
CA ALA A 73 -10.91 -6.75 1.61
C ALA A 73 -11.24 -7.38 0.26
N ALA A 74 -11.68 -6.57 -0.70
CA ALA A 74 -11.93 -7.03 -2.05
C ALA A 74 -11.76 -5.92 -3.08
N ILE A 75 -11.51 -6.35 -4.31
CA ILE A 75 -11.61 -5.49 -5.50
C ILE A 75 -13.10 -5.35 -5.83
N PRO A 76 -13.64 -4.12 -5.99
CA PRO A 76 -15.08 -3.90 -6.17
C PRO A 76 -15.70 -4.72 -7.31
N SER A 77 -15.01 -4.83 -8.44
CA SER A 77 -15.46 -5.55 -9.64
C SER A 77 -15.41 -7.07 -9.52
N GLU A 78 -14.70 -7.61 -8.52
CA GLU A 78 -14.55 -9.05 -8.29
C GLU A 78 -15.40 -9.56 -7.12
N LEU A 79 -16.20 -8.68 -6.49
CA LEU A 79 -16.99 -9.04 -5.31
C LEU A 79 -18.19 -9.92 -5.69
N PRO A 80 -18.28 -11.15 -5.14
CA PRO A 80 -19.41 -12.03 -5.44
C PRO A 80 -20.68 -11.69 -4.64
N TRP A 81 -20.52 -11.12 -3.45
CA TRP A 81 -21.61 -10.79 -2.52
C TRP A 81 -21.13 -9.83 -1.42
N ILE A 82 -22.10 -9.16 -0.79
CA ILE A 82 -21.95 -8.28 0.39
C ILE A 82 -22.96 -8.73 1.45
N GLU A 83 -22.56 -8.69 2.72
CA GLU A 83 -23.47 -8.93 3.85
C GLU A 83 -24.16 -7.63 4.27
N ASP A 84 -25.47 -7.71 4.55
CA ASP A 84 -26.32 -6.54 4.85
C ASP A 84 -25.87 -5.73 6.10
N ASP A 85 -25.04 -6.33 6.96
CA ASP A 85 -24.51 -5.71 8.18
C ASP A 85 -23.02 -5.34 8.09
N GLU A 86 -22.41 -5.35 6.89
CA GLU A 86 -21.04 -4.88 6.69
C GLU A 86 -20.98 -3.34 6.61
N HIS A 87 -20.12 -2.73 7.43
CA HIS A 87 -19.67 -1.36 7.24
C HIS A 87 -18.66 -1.35 6.09
N LEU A 88 -18.99 -0.60 5.02
CA LEU A 88 -18.16 -0.52 3.83
C LEU A 88 -17.12 0.59 3.99
N VAL A 89 -15.85 0.25 3.91
CA VAL A 89 -14.73 1.22 3.91
C VAL A 89 -14.17 1.30 2.50
N VAL A 90 -14.25 2.48 1.89
CA VAL A 90 -13.80 2.72 0.52
C VAL A 90 -12.50 3.51 0.54
N ILE A 91 -11.43 3.01 -0.09
CA ILE A 91 -10.13 3.69 -0.15
C ILE A 91 -9.83 4.13 -1.58
N SER A 92 -9.87 5.43 -1.84
CA SER A 92 -9.55 5.98 -3.17
C SER A 92 -8.92 7.36 -3.06
N ARG A 93 -7.65 7.50 -3.47
CA ARG A 93 -6.98 8.80 -3.52
C ARG A 93 -7.75 9.80 -4.39
N SER A 94 -7.98 9.41 -5.65
CA SER A 94 -8.50 10.30 -6.67
C SER A 94 -10.00 10.56 -6.55
N GLY A 95 -10.73 9.74 -5.79
CA GLY A 95 -12.18 9.86 -5.68
C GLY A 95 -12.96 9.61 -6.99
N THR A 96 -12.29 9.12 -8.03
CA THR A 96 -12.80 9.04 -9.41
C THR A 96 -12.74 7.65 -10.04
N THR A 97 -12.15 6.66 -9.35
CA THR A 97 -12.03 5.28 -9.88
C THR A 97 -13.42 4.70 -10.15
N ALA A 98 -13.72 4.40 -11.41
CA ALA A 98 -15.07 4.07 -11.87
C ALA A 98 -15.72 2.91 -11.09
N ASP A 99 -15.04 1.76 -10.97
CA ASP A 99 -15.54 0.59 -10.23
C ASP A 99 -15.89 0.93 -8.78
N VAL A 100 -15.16 1.85 -8.16
CA VAL A 100 -15.39 2.28 -6.78
C VAL A 100 -16.58 3.25 -6.70
N VAL A 101 -16.72 4.15 -7.68
CA VAL A 101 -17.88 5.04 -7.79
C VAL A 101 -19.16 4.23 -7.97
N GLU A 102 -19.19 3.30 -8.92
CA GLU A 102 -20.33 2.41 -9.17
C GLU A 102 -20.69 1.59 -7.93
N PHE A 103 -19.67 1.08 -7.22
CA PHE A 103 -19.87 0.36 -5.97
C PHE A 103 -20.57 1.22 -4.91
N VAL A 104 -20.10 2.45 -4.71
CA VAL A 104 -20.73 3.37 -3.73
C VAL A 104 -22.14 3.73 -4.16
N GLU A 105 -22.38 4.03 -5.44
CA GLU A 105 -23.73 4.31 -5.96
C GLU A 105 -24.71 3.17 -5.70
N ARG A 106 -24.24 1.92 -5.82
CA ARG A 106 -25.06 0.72 -5.60
C ARG A 106 -25.44 0.50 -4.13
N TYR A 107 -24.54 0.80 -3.18
CA TYR A 107 -24.70 0.38 -1.78
C TYR A 107 -24.93 1.52 -0.77
N ARG A 108 -24.78 2.79 -1.17
CA ARG A 108 -24.90 3.96 -0.27
C ARG A 108 -26.24 4.09 0.46
N ASP A 109 -27.32 3.55 -0.11
CA ASP A 109 -28.67 3.64 0.47
C ASP A 109 -29.00 2.45 1.39
N THR A 110 -28.17 1.41 1.38
CA THR A 110 -28.40 0.15 2.13
C THR A 110 -27.34 -0.11 3.19
N HIS A 111 -26.15 0.46 3.06
CA HIS A 111 -25.03 0.22 3.96
C HIS A 111 -24.45 1.52 4.52
N THR A 112 -23.81 1.41 5.69
CA THR A 112 -22.94 2.47 6.18
C THR A 112 -21.65 2.46 5.36
N ILE A 113 -21.35 3.59 4.72
CA ILE A 113 -20.12 3.75 3.92
C ILE A 113 -19.25 4.85 4.55
N THR A 114 -17.97 4.54 4.77
CA THR A 114 -16.94 5.53 5.08
C THR A 114 -15.91 5.56 3.96
N ALA A 115 -15.71 6.74 3.36
CA ALA A 115 -14.72 6.93 2.31
C ALA A 115 -13.43 7.53 2.88
N ILE A 116 -12.28 6.93 2.57
CA ILE A 116 -10.95 7.49 2.82
C ILE A 116 -10.47 8.08 1.48
N LEU A 117 -10.44 9.40 1.40
CA LEU A 117 -10.21 10.14 0.14
C LEU A 117 -9.03 11.09 0.23
N GLY A 118 -8.31 11.26 -0.88
CA GLY A 118 -7.27 12.29 -1.03
C GLY A 118 -7.86 13.61 -1.48
N ASP A 119 -8.84 13.55 -2.39
CA ASP A 119 -9.59 14.69 -2.89
C ASP A 119 -11.11 14.52 -2.71
N THR A 120 -11.74 15.51 -2.11
CA THR A 120 -13.18 15.56 -1.84
C THR A 120 -13.98 16.27 -2.94
N ASP A 121 -13.34 17.01 -3.85
CA ASP A 121 -14.03 17.61 -5.02
C ASP A 121 -14.19 16.61 -6.17
N THR A 122 -14.73 15.44 -5.82
CA THR A 122 -14.74 14.24 -6.66
C THR A 122 -16.12 13.56 -6.60
N PRO A 123 -16.43 12.65 -7.54
CA PRO A 123 -17.67 11.86 -7.46
C PRO A 123 -17.84 11.18 -6.10
N LEU A 124 -16.81 10.49 -5.58
CA LEU A 124 -16.87 9.87 -4.25
C LEU A 124 -17.01 10.89 -3.13
N GLY A 125 -16.34 12.03 -3.20
CA GLY A 125 -16.50 13.09 -2.20
C GLY A 125 -17.92 13.64 -2.12
N ARG A 126 -18.62 13.73 -3.26
CA ARG A 126 -20.05 14.09 -3.29
C ARG A 126 -20.96 12.97 -2.79
N LEU A 127 -20.68 11.72 -3.16
CA LEU A 127 -21.49 10.56 -2.75
C LEU A 127 -21.37 10.24 -1.25
N CYS A 128 -20.22 10.54 -0.65
CA CYS A 128 -19.88 10.23 0.75
C CYS A 128 -19.65 11.48 1.61
N ALA A 129 -20.27 12.61 1.28
CA ALA A 129 -20.01 13.92 1.90
C ALA A 129 -20.07 13.91 3.44
N ASP A 130 -21.00 13.15 4.02
CA ASP A 130 -21.21 13.10 5.48
C ASP A 130 -20.30 12.10 6.20
N ARG A 131 -19.58 11.24 5.46
CA ARG A 131 -18.77 10.14 6.01
C ARG A 131 -17.45 9.97 5.25
N THR A 132 -16.71 11.06 5.15
CA THR A 132 -15.38 11.07 4.53
C THR A 132 -14.28 11.31 5.57
N VAL A 133 -13.30 10.43 5.61
CA VAL A 133 -11.99 10.66 6.21
C VAL A 133 -11.09 11.27 5.15
N HIS A 134 -10.96 12.61 5.18
CA HIS A 134 -10.15 13.33 4.20
C HIS A 134 -8.67 13.31 4.58
N LEU A 135 -7.87 12.64 3.77
CA LEU A 135 -6.40 12.60 3.88
C LEU A 135 -5.75 13.52 2.84
N GLY A 136 -6.32 14.71 2.58
CA GLY A 136 -5.78 15.65 1.59
C GLY A 136 -4.37 16.13 1.90
N PHE A 137 -3.92 15.99 3.15
CA PHE A 137 -2.53 16.23 3.52
C PHE A 137 -1.55 15.20 2.96
N ALA A 138 -2.03 14.02 2.58
CA ALA A 138 -1.29 12.92 2.00
C ALA A 138 -1.67 12.66 0.53
N ASP A 139 -2.42 13.56 -0.13
CA ASP A 139 -2.67 13.46 -1.58
C ASP A 139 -1.35 13.49 -2.36
N GLU A 140 -1.31 12.99 -3.58
CA GLU A 140 -0.10 12.83 -4.39
C GLU A 140 -0.32 13.30 -5.82
N GLN A 141 0.67 14.03 -6.32
CA GLN A 141 0.80 14.47 -7.70
C GLN A 141 1.38 13.37 -8.59
N SER A 142 2.30 12.54 -8.08
CA SER A 142 2.83 11.41 -8.86
C SER A 142 1.72 10.44 -9.24
N ILE A 143 1.84 9.82 -10.42
CA ILE A 143 0.95 8.71 -10.80
C ILE A 143 1.20 7.52 -9.85
N VAL A 144 2.47 7.23 -9.54
CA VAL A 144 2.82 6.19 -8.57
C VAL A 144 2.53 6.70 -7.16
N GLN A 145 1.54 6.10 -6.52
CA GLN A 145 1.18 6.42 -5.14
C GLN A 145 2.19 5.82 -4.17
N THR A 146 2.62 6.59 -3.17
CA THR A 146 3.58 6.17 -2.14
C THR A 146 3.09 6.49 -0.72
N ARG A 147 2.50 7.66 -0.49
CA ARG A 147 2.11 8.16 0.82
C ARG A 147 0.61 8.09 1.10
N PHE A 148 -0.26 8.21 0.09
CA PHE A 148 -1.70 8.27 0.35
C PHE A 148 -2.21 6.99 1.03
N ALA A 149 -2.01 5.85 0.37
CA ALA A 149 -2.57 4.58 0.84
C ALA A 149 -1.87 4.06 2.10
N THR A 150 -0.56 4.28 2.23
CA THR A 150 0.18 3.93 3.45
C THR A 150 -0.28 4.79 4.63
N THR A 151 -0.63 6.06 4.41
CA THR A 151 -1.27 6.92 5.40
C THR A 151 -2.69 6.44 5.75
N GLY A 152 -3.46 6.00 4.75
CA GLY A 152 -4.76 5.37 4.97
C GLY A 152 -4.67 4.12 5.83
N LEU A 153 -3.68 3.27 5.59
CA LEU A 153 -3.38 2.11 6.44
C LEU A 153 -3.03 2.55 7.86
N THR A 154 -2.20 3.58 8.03
CA THR A 154 -1.86 4.10 9.37
C THR A 154 -3.10 4.57 10.12
N ALA A 155 -4.01 5.31 9.48
CA ALA A 155 -5.25 5.76 10.10
C ALA A 155 -6.13 4.58 10.55
N LEU A 156 -6.24 3.54 9.71
CA LEU A 156 -6.98 2.31 10.01
C LEU A 156 -6.31 1.49 11.12
N ARG A 157 -4.98 1.39 11.13
CA ARG A 157 -4.23 0.74 12.22
C ARG A 157 -4.41 1.49 13.54
N ALA A 158 -4.35 2.82 13.50
CA ALA A 158 -4.55 3.67 14.67
C ALA A 158 -5.96 3.51 15.26
N SER A 159 -6.99 3.32 14.42
CA SER A 159 -8.37 3.12 14.91
C SER A 159 -8.56 1.81 15.70
N ILE A 160 -7.65 0.84 15.55
CA ILE A 160 -7.62 -0.41 16.33
C ILE A 160 -6.43 -0.49 17.29
N GLY A 161 -5.71 0.62 17.51
CA GLY A 161 -4.60 0.69 18.47
C GLY A 161 -3.29 0.03 18.02
N LEU A 162 -3.08 -0.15 16.72
CA LEU A 162 -1.92 -0.84 16.13
C LEU A 162 -0.98 0.08 15.31
N ALA A 163 -1.06 1.40 15.54
CA ALA A 163 -0.11 2.36 15.00
C ALA A 163 0.22 3.43 16.05
N ASP A 164 1.50 3.66 16.26
CA ASP A 164 2.07 4.60 17.22
C ASP A 164 3.36 5.25 16.67
N GLU A 165 4.07 5.99 17.53
CA GLU A 165 5.31 6.69 17.16
C GLU A 165 6.42 5.74 16.68
N GLN A 166 6.41 4.45 17.06
CA GLN A 166 7.42 3.50 16.63
C GLN A 166 7.32 3.24 15.13
N LEU A 167 6.12 3.16 14.57
CA LEU A 167 5.92 3.04 13.11
C LEU A 167 6.55 4.22 12.36
N VAL A 168 6.42 5.42 12.90
CA VAL A 168 7.01 6.65 12.32
C VAL A 168 8.54 6.59 12.41
N ALA A 169 9.08 6.16 13.56
CA ALA A 169 10.52 5.98 13.75
C ALA A 169 11.10 4.95 12.78
N ASP A 170 10.42 3.82 12.57
CA ASP A 170 10.82 2.78 11.63
C ASP A 170 10.85 3.29 10.19
N GLY A 171 9.83 4.07 9.78
CA GLY A 171 9.82 4.71 8.46
C GLY A 171 10.99 5.69 8.25
N ARG A 172 11.35 6.47 9.28
CA ARG A 172 12.54 7.34 9.23
C ARG A 172 13.83 6.53 9.16
N ALA A 173 13.93 5.43 9.91
CA ALA A 173 15.08 4.54 9.88
C ALA A 173 15.25 3.90 8.49
N ALA A 174 14.15 3.45 7.87
CA ALA A 174 14.13 2.94 6.50
C ALA A 174 14.60 4.00 5.50
N LEU A 175 14.16 5.26 5.63
CA LEU A 175 14.64 6.36 4.77
C LEU A 175 16.12 6.65 4.93
N ALA A 176 16.73 6.36 6.08
CA ALA A 176 18.16 6.56 6.33
C ALA A 176 19.02 5.33 5.97
N ALA A 177 18.42 4.16 5.80
CA ALA A 177 19.14 2.91 5.56
C ALA A 177 19.79 2.87 4.17
N GLU A 178 20.88 2.11 4.05
CA GLU A 178 21.45 1.75 2.75
C GLU A 178 20.57 0.72 2.03
N LEU A 179 20.65 0.69 0.70
CA LEU A 179 19.95 -0.33 -0.08
C LEU A 179 20.61 -1.70 0.17
N PRO A 180 19.81 -2.78 0.27
CA PRO A 180 20.32 -4.10 0.64
C PRO A 180 21.19 -4.75 -0.45
N MET A 181 21.06 -4.28 -1.69
CA MET A 181 21.84 -4.69 -2.84
C MET A 181 21.95 -3.51 -3.79
N ALA A 182 23.07 -3.41 -4.52
CA ALA A 182 23.22 -2.37 -5.54
C ALA A 182 22.15 -2.57 -6.63
N PRO A 183 21.37 -1.53 -7.00
CA PRO A 183 20.32 -1.67 -8.01
C PRO A 183 20.77 -2.25 -9.36
N ALA A 184 22.04 -2.07 -9.72
CA ALA A 184 22.62 -2.60 -10.94
C ALA A 184 22.85 -4.13 -10.92
N ASP A 185 22.91 -4.73 -9.74
CA ASP A 185 23.16 -6.17 -9.57
C ASP A 185 21.86 -6.97 -9.39
N ILE A 186 20.71 -6.29 -9.32
CA ILE A 186 19.41 -6.91 -9.11
C ILE A 186 18.77 -7.23 -10.47
N GLU A 187 18.43 -8.49 -10.70
CA GLU A 187 17.66 -8.95 -11.86
C GLU A 187 16.25 -9.45 -11.49
N HIS A 188 16.06 -9.81 -10.22
CA HIS A 188 14.80 -10.35 -9.71
C HIS A 188 14.59 -9.91 -8.26
N ILE A 189 13.36 -9.51 -7.90
CA ILE A 189 13.02 -9.15 -6.51
C ILE A 189 11.77 -9.92 -6.08
N VAL A 190 11.86 -10.54 -4.91
CA VAL A 190 10.73 -11.21 -4.25
C VAL A 190 10.48 -10.55 -2.91
N PHE A 191 9.24 -10.13 -2.65
CA PHE A 191 8.80 -9.64 -1.35
C PHE A 191 8.00 -10.74 -0.62
N LEU A 192 8.42 -11.08 0.60
CA LEU A 192 7.78 -12.12 1.39
C LEU A 192 7.11 -11.51 2.62
N GLY A 193 5.81 -11.77 2.77
CA GLY A 193 5.01 -11.38 3.93
C GLY A 193 4.44 -12.58 4.67
N HIS A 194 3.93 -12.36 5.87
CA HIS A 194 3.16 -13.32 6.63
C HIS A 194 1.95 -12.62 7.24
N ARG A 195 0.79 -13.27 7.19
CA ARG A 195 -0.46 -12.69 7.70
C ARG A 195 -0.73 -11.34 7.01
N TRP A 196 -0.98 -10.30 7.78
CA TRP A 196 -1.26 -8.95 7.27
C TRP A 196 -0.15 -8.36 6.40
N SER A 197 1.12 -8.74 6.61
CA SER A 197 2.21 -8.18 5.82
C SER A 197 2.28 -8.74 4.40
N VAL A 198 1.45 -9.74 4.04
CA VAL A 198 1.29 -10.17 2.65
C VAL A 198 0.72 -9.04 1.79
N GLY A 199 -0.26 -8.27 2.29
CA GLY A 199 -0.75 -7.08 1.61
C GLY A 199 0.36 -6.04 1.41
N ILE A 200 1.25 -5.88 2.40
CA ILE A 200 2.41 -4.99 2.29
C ILE A 200 3.43 -5.49 1.26
N ALA A 201 3.66 -6.80 1.18
CA ALA A 201 4.50 -7.41 0.15
C ALA A 201 3.94 -7.17 -1.26
N GLN A 202 2.62 -7.29 -1.44
CA GLN A 202 1.97 -7.00 -2.72
C GLN A 202 2.12 -5.53 -3.12
N GLU A 203 1.96 -4.61 -2.16
CA GLU A 203 2.19 -3.18 -2.38
C GLU A 203 3.65 -2.92 -2.77
N ALA A 204 4.61 -3.43 -2.00
CA ALA A 204 6.04 -3.33 -2.28
C ALA A 204 6.37 -3.78 -3.71
N ALA A 205 5.90 -4.97 -4.10
CA ALA A 205 6.08 -5.48 -5.45
C ALA A 205 5.44 -4.58 -6.51
N LEU A 206 4.20 -4.11 -6.28
CA LEU A 206 3.50 -3.22 -7.21
C LEU A 206 4.27 -1.92 -7.44
N LYS A 207 4.78 -1.26 -6.39
CA LYS A 207 5.52 0.00 -6.52
C LYS A 207 6.75 -0.13 -7.40
N VAL A 208 7.52 -1.20 -7.22
CA VAL A 208 8.68 -1.44 -8.07
C VAL A 208 8.27 -1.66 -9.53
N ARG A 209 7.18 -2.41 -9.78
CA ARG A 209 6.63 -2.61 -11.13
C ARG A 209 6.18 -1.30 -11.77
N GLU A 210 5.42 -0.48 -11.05
CA GLU A 210 4.89 0.79 -11.58
C GLU A 210 6.00 1.83 -11.82
N SER A 211 6.93 1.99 -10.88
CA SER A 211 8.02 2.97 -10.99
C SER A 211 9.06 2.57 -12.04
N ALA A 212 9.53 1.32 -11.99
CA ALA A 212 10.70 0.88 -12.74
C ALA A 212 10.40 -0.05 -13.92
N GLY A 213 9.15 -0.53 -14.08
CA GLY A 213 8.82 -1.59 -15.03
C GLY A 213 9.68 -2.83 -14.79
N PHE A 214 10.03 -3.09 -13.53
CA PHE A 214 10.91 -4.16 -13.11
C PHE A 214 10.06 -5.35 -12.65
N TRP A 215 10.46 -6.57 -13.02
CA TRP A 215 9.71 -7.76 -12.64
C TRP A 215 9.92 -8.07 -11.15
N THR A 216 8.82 -8.04 -10.40
CA THR A 216 8.81 -8.37 -8.98
C THR A 216 7.69 -9.34 -8.67
N GLU A 217 7.89 -10.10 -7.60
CA GLU A 217 6.95 -11.10 -7.11
C GLU A 217 6.66 -10.84 -5.63
N ALA A 218 5.49 -11.27 -5.17
CA ALA A 218 5.12 -11.17 -3.77
C ALA A 218 4.31 -12.39 -3.33
N TYR A 219 4.66 -12.95 -2.18
CA TYR A 219 4.08 -14.18 -1.67
C TYR A 219 3.85 -14.13 -0.16
N SER A 220 2.91 -14.96 0.30
CA SER A 220 3.03 -15.52 1.65
C SER A 220 4.35 -16.28 1.72
N MET A 221 5.17 -16.01 2.74
CA MET A 221 6.52 -16.58 2.85
C MET A 221 6.54 -18.12 2.79
N TRP A 222 5.51 -18.77 3.30
CA TRP A 222 5.38 -20.23 3.29
C TRP A 222 5.10 -20.79 1.88
N GLU A 223 4.38 -20.03 1.05
CA GLU A 223 4.08 -20.44 -0.33
C GLU A 223 5.30 -20.30 -1.23
N TYR A 224 6.30 -19.51 -0.84
CA TYR A 224 7.51 -19.32 -1.63
C TYR A 224 8.28 -20.64 -1.83
N GLN A 225 8.34 -21.48 -0.78
CA GLN A 225 8.98 -22.80 -0.83
C GLN A 225 8.19 -23.82 -1.66
N HIS A 226 6.92 -23.55 -1.99
CA HIS A 226 6.05 -24.46 -2.74
C HIS A 226 6.21 -24.36 -4.27
N GLY A 227 7.30 -23.77 -4.75
CA GLY A 227 7.62 -23.70 -6.17
C GLY A 227 8.34 -22.41 -6.58
N PRO A 228 7.84 -21.21 -6.21
CA PRO A 228 8.41 -19.93 -6.64
C PRO A 228 9.91 -19.75 -6.31
N ILE A 229 10.38 -20.34 -5.22
CA ILE A 229 11.81 -20.33 -4.84
C ILE A 229 12.73 -20.89 -5.93
N SER A 230 12.22 -21.74 -6.82
CA SER A 230 13.01 -22.29 -7.95
C SER A 230 13.46 -21.24 -8.97
N CYS A 231 12.84 -20.05 -8.98
CA CYS A 231 13.24 -18.91 -9.81
C CYS A 231 14.36 -18.06 -9.17
N ALA A 232 14.77 -18.36 -7.93
CA ALA A 232 15.77 -17.57 -7.22
C ALA A 232 17.21 -17.96 -7.63
N GLY A 233 18.11 -16.98 -7.57
CA GLY A 233 19.51 -17.14 -7.90
C GLY A 233 20.38 -15.98 -7.41
N PRO A 234 21.68 -15.93 -7.79
CA PRO A 234 22.64 -14.94 -7.30
C PRO A 234 22.23 -13.46 -7.42
N ASN A 235 21.45 -13.11 -8.45
CA ASN A 235 20.96 -11.75 -8.71
C ASN A 235 19.52 -11.53 -8.22
N THR A 236 19.02 -12.41 -7.35
CA THR A 236 17.72 -12.28 -6.70
C THR A 236 17.86 -11.63 -5.33
N LEU A 237 17.09 -10.57 -5.09
CA LEU A 237 16.87 -9.99 -3.76
C LEU A 237 15.55 -10.54 -3.19
N VAL A 238 15.62 -11.28 -2.09
CA VAL A 238 14.44 -11.71 -1.34
C VAL A 238 14.31 -10.86 -0.08
N TRP A 239 13.25 -10.07 -0.01
CA TRP A 239 13.01 -9.11 1.07
C TRP A 239 11.86 -9.58 1.97
N PHE A 240 12.18 -9.85 3.24
CA PHE A 240 11.20 -10.23 4.24
C PHE A 240 10.59 -9.00 4.91
N LEU A 241 9.26 -8.92 4.91
CA LEU A 241 8.49 -7.84 5.53
C LEU A 241 7.83 -8.37 6.80
N GLY A 242 8.60 -8.36 7.90
CA GLY A 242 8.21 -8.90 9.20
C GLY A 242 9.07 -10.08 9.62
N GLU A 243 8.45 -11.10 10.22
CA GLU A 243 9.15 -12.30 10.68
C GLU A 243 9.84 -13.01 9.51
N ALA A 244 11.04 -13.56 9.78
CA ALA A 244 11.79 -14.35 8.80
C ALA A 244 12.31 -15.62 9.50
N PRO A 245 11.54 -16.72 9.48
CA PRO A 245 11.97 -17.98 10.05
C PRO A 245 13.29 -18.43 9.43
N GLU A 246 14.27 -18.81 10.26
CA GLU A 246 15.63 -19.16 9.83
C GLU A 246 15.62 -20.25 8.75
N VAL A 247 14.69 -21.21 8.85
CA VAL A 247 14.49 -22.27 7.84
C VAL A 247 14.20 -21.74 6.43
N ILE A 248 13.38 -20.68 6.30
CA ILE A 248 13.06 -20.09 4.99
C ILE A 248 14.25 -19.28 4.49
N VAL A 249 14.90 -18.55 5.38
CA VAL A 249 16.08 -17.75 5.04
C VAL A 249 17.23 -18.65 4.55
N ASP A 250 17.44 -19.81 5.18
CA ASP A 250 18.46 -20.76 4.76
C ASP A 250 18.16 -21.40 3.40
N ASP A 251 16.89 -21.72 3.13
CA ASP A 251 16.48 -22.19 1.80
C ASP A 251 16.70 -21.13 0.73
N VAL A 252 16.39 -19.86 1.01
CA VAL A 252 16.68 -18.74 0.10
C VAL A 252 18.18 -18.62 -0.15
N ARG A 253 19.01 -18.67 0.90
CA ARG A 253 20.47 -18.64 0.77
C ARG A 253 21.00 -19.81 -0.06
N ALA A 254 20.40 -21.00 0.06
CA ALA A 254 20.79 -22.18 -0.70
C ALA A 254 20.62 -21.99 -2.23
N THR A 255 19.73 -21.09 -2.67
CA THR A 255 19.59 -20.71 -4.08
C THR A 255 20.69 -19.76 -4.57
N GLY A 256 21.48 -19.19 -3.67
CA GLY A 256 22.43 -18.12 -3.95
C GLY A 256 21.83 -16.71 -3.89
N ALA A 257 20.52 -16.58 -3.69
CA ALA A 257 19.86 -15.29 -3.53
C ALA A 257 20.28 -14.55 -2.26
N THR A 258 20.20 -13.23 -2.31
CA THR A 258 20.42 -12.38 -1.14
C THR A 258 19.13 -12.24 -0.36
N SER A 259 19.15 -12.66 0.91
CA SER A 259 18.06 -12.41 1.85
C SER A 259 18.25 -11.08 2.57
N TYR A 260 17.24 -10.23 2.56
CA TYR A 260 17.19 -9.02 3.37
C TYR A 260 16.10 -9.13 4.43
N VAL A 261 16.53 -9.02 5.69
CA VAL A 261 15.70 -9.12 6.89
C VAL A 261 16.10 -7.98 7.82
N ASN A 262 15.12 -7.30 8.41
CA ASN A 262 15.35 -6.30 9.46
C ASN A 262 14.23 -6.39 10.50
N GLY A 263 14.36 -5.63 11.59
CA GLY A 263 13.39 -5.59 12.68
C GLY A 263 12.35 -4.47 12.59
N LEU A 264 12.24 -3.81 11.43
CA LEU A 264 11.28 -2.71 11.25
C LEU A 264 9.87 -3.26 11.08
N ASP A 265 8.86 -2.47 11.45
CA ASP A 265 7.48 -2.73 11.07
C ASP A 265 7.37 -3.01 9.55
N PRO A 266 6.56 -3.99 9.11
CA PRO A 266 6.40 -4.27 7.69
C PRO A 266 6.01 -3.05 6.85
N GLN A 267 5.11 -2.19 7.36
CA GLN A 267 4.79 -0.92 6.69
C GLN A 267 5.96 0.06 6.77
N GLY A 268 6.69 0.08 7.88
CA GLY A 268 7.89 0.87 8.09
C GLY A 268 9.01 0.60 7.07
N ASN A 269 9.01 -0.56 6.41
CA ASN A 269 9.95 -0.89 5.32
C ASN A 269 9.64 -0.17 3.99
N LEU A 270 8.38 0.22 3.75
CA LEU A 270 7.94 0.74 2.45
C LEU A 270 8.74 1.97 1.95
N PRO A 271 9.18 2.93 2.79
CA PRO A 271 10.03 4.02 2.34
C PRO A 271 11.36 3.56 1.72
N LEU A 272 11.99 2.50 2.25
CA LEU A 272 13.22 1.94 1.66
C LEU A 272 12.91 1.19 0.36
N VAL A 273 11.79 0.45 0.31
CA VAL A 273 11.32 -0.21 -0.92
C VAL A 273 11.04 0.82 -2.02
N HIS A 274 10.35 1.91 -1.70
CA HIS A 274 10.02 2.96 -2.67
C HIS A 274 11.29 3.69 -3.12
N ARG A 275 12.28 3.88 -2.23
CA ARG A 275 13.61 4.36 -2.64
C ARG A 275 14.26 3.41 -3.65
N LEU A 276 14.26 2.10 -3.38
CA LEU A 276 14.78 1.11 -4.33
C LEU A 276 14.06 1.19 -5.68
N ALA A 277 12.73 1.31 -5.68
CA ALA A 277 11.91 1.44 -6.88
C ALA A 277 12.32 2.65 -7.72
N VAL A 278 12.57 3.80 -7.07
CA VAL A 278 13.03 5.01 -7.75
C VAL A 278 14.46 4.85 -8.29
N GLU A 279 15.39 4.28 -7.52
CA GLU A 279 16.76 4.05 -8.02
C GLU A 279 16.78 3.10 -9.23
N LEU A 280 15.97 2.04 -9.20
CA LEU A 280 15.80 1.13 -10.35
C LEU A 280 15.17 1.84 -11.55
N ALA A 281 14.19 2.73 -11.34
CA ALA A 281 13.59 3.52 -12.40
C ALA A 281 14.62 4.45 -13.06
N THR A 282 15.40 5.17 -12.25
CA THR A 282 16.47 6.05 -12.73
C THR A 282 17.52 5.27 -13.53
N LEU A 283 17.99 4.13 -13.02
CA LEU A 283 18.96 3.28 -13.72
C LEU A 283 18.44 2.80 -15.08
N ARG A 284 17.13 2.57 -15.20
CA ARG A 284 16.46 2.12 -16.43
C ARG A 284 15.97 3.28 -17.32
N GLY A 285 16.29 4.53 -16.97
CA GLY A 285 15.88 5.71 -17.72
C GLY A 285 14.36 5.95 -17.73
N ARG A 286 13.65 5.50 -16.69
CA ARG A 286 12.19 5.69 -16.54
C ARG A 286 11.89 6.84 -15.58
N ASN A 287 10.77 7.52 -15.82
CA ASN A 287 10.27 8.54 -14.92
C ASN A 287 9.10 7.98 -14.07
N PRO A 288 9.28 7.77 -12.76
CA PRO A 288 8.21 7.29 -11.89
C PRO A 288 7.15 8.35 -11.58
N ASP A 289 7.38 9.64 -11.90
CA ASP A 289 6.34 10.67 -11.77
C ASP A 289 5.24 10.48 -12.83
N THR A 290 5.64 10.01 -14.02
CA THR A 290 4.79 9.77 -15.19
C THR A 290 5.14 8.45 -15.90
N PRO A 291 4.98 7.30 -15.22
CA PRO A 291 5.29 6.00 -15.79
C PRO A 291 4.41 5.72 -17.02
N PRO A 292 4.96 5.10 -18.06
CA PRO A 292 4.22 4.85 -19.30
C PRO A 292 3.06 3.89 -19.06
N PHE A 293 1.96 4.11 -19.76
CA PHE A 293 0.72 3.30 -19.74
C PHE A 293 -0.08 3.33 -18.44
N LEU A 294 0.30 4.16 -17.46
CA LEU A 294 -0.46 4.34 -16.23
C LEU A 294 -1.10 5.73 -16.19
N ASN A 295 -2.24 5.81 -15.53
CA ASN A 295 -2.96 7.06 -15.29
C ASN A 295 -3.17 7.25 -13.79
N ARG A 296 -3.38 8.51 -13.36
CA ARG A 296 -3.66 8.85 -11.95
C ARG A 296 -4.88 8.11 -11.39
N SER A 297 -5.85 7.81 -12.25
CA SER A 297 -7.04 6.99 -11.97
C SER A 297 -7.44 6.20 -13.22
N VAL A 298 -7.98 4.99 -13.02
CA VAL A 298 -8.64 4.24 -14.10
C VAL A 298 -10.04 4.80 -14.27
N LEU A 299 -10.28 5.39 -15.44
CA LEU A 299 -11.59 5.84 -15.90
C LEU A 299 -12.12 4.80 -16.89
N VAL A 300 -13.42 4.50 -16.85
CA VAL A 300 -14.06 3.75 -17.94
C VAL A 300 -14.08 4.69 -19.15
N THR A 301 -13.42 4.29 -20.22
CA THR A 301 -13.59 4.93 -21.53
C THR A 301 -14.87 4.41 -22.16
N ASP A 302 -15.80 5.32 -22.47
CA ASP A 302 -16.99 5.05 -23.30
C ASP A 302 -16.61 4.51 -24.69
#